data_AF-A0A0P6K7S1-F1
#
_entry.id   AF-A0A0P6K7S1-F1
#
_cell.length_a   1.000
_cell.length_b   1.000
_cell.length_c   1.000
_cell.angle_alpha   90.00
_cell.angle_beta   90.00
_cell.angle_gamma   90.00
#
_symmetry.space_group_name_H-M   'P 1'
#
loop_
_entity.id
_entity.type
_entity.pdbx_description
1 polymer ?
#
loop_
_entity_poly.entity_id
_entity_poly.type
_entity_poly.pdbx_seq_one_letter_code
_entity_poly.pdbx_strand_id
1 'polypeptide(L)'
;MGECGVSSRSGTLVEPVATLAEPEATPDGEAAELLPFLTRSARADTQAAAAQHALALTGSEPGRVLLARQAGLLRALAELAEAAAPVPARDAARALVNLAADPSLHEQLLAADPELPARLLGRALDPQWPWADEAAAALANLSREPTPCAALMGTLAAAAPGSGLERLVCALCTSGYNARAPLHYLGPLLSNLSQQPAARAFLLDPDGCVIQRLLPLTQYSDSSLRRGGVVGTLRNCCFEHRHHEWLLGPGVDILPFLLLPLAGPEDFSEEEMERLPVDLQYLPPDKQREPDADIRKMLIEAIMLLTATAPGRQQVRNQGAYLILRELHTWEPEPDVQLACEKLIQVLIGDEPECGMGNLLEVQVPEDVEQQLQQLDRQEQEQLEQQQQGLAGESRGKRPAAT
;
A
#
# COMPACT_ATOMS: atom_id res chain seq x y z
N MET A 1 80.05 44.58 28.34
CA MET A 1 80.41 44.04 29.66
C MET A 1 79.38 44.62 30.64
N GLY A 2 78.22 44.00 30.83
CA GLY A 2 77.92 42.98 31.86
C GLY A 2 77.89 43.68 33.23
N GLU A 3 76.82 43.74 34.05
CA GLU A 3 75.65 42.88 34.33
C GLU A 3 74.49 43.78 34.84
N CYS A 4 73.25 43.69 34.35
CA CYS A 4 72.08 42.91 34.82
C CYS A 4 71.76 42.95 36.34
N GLY A 5 70.63 43.57 36.69
CA GLY A 5 69.95 43.45 37.97
C GLY A 5 68.55 44.10 37.93
N VAL A 6 67.52 43.29 37.63
CA VAL A 6 66.09 43.67 37.62
C VAL A 6 65.45 43.17 38.93
N SER A 7 64.70 44.02 39.62
CA SER A 7 63.80 43.61 40.71
C SER A 7 62.39 44.08 40.36
N SER A 8 61.53 43.13 39.98
CA SER A 8 60.12 43.35 39.65
C SER A 8 59.23 42.73 40.71
N ARG A 9 58.21 43.49 41.11
CA ARG A 9 57.27 43.17 42.17
C ARG A 9 56.36 41.99 41.79
N SER A 10 56.11 41.19 42.82
CA SER A 10 55.11 40.14 43.01
C SER A 10 53.71 40.44 42.47
N GLY A 11 53.20 39.54 41.62
CA GLY A 11 51.78 39.36 41.32
C GLY A 11 51.49 37.86 41.26
N THR A 12 50.71 37.36 42.21
CA THR A 12 50.31 35.96 42.33
C THR A 12 49.33 35.60 41.21
N LEU A 13 49.75 34.78 40.25
CA LEU A 13 48.87 34.19 39.24
C LEU A 13 48.16 32.98 39.87
N VAL A 14 46.86 33.11 40.06
CA VAL A 14 45.97 31.97 40.33
C VAL A 14 45.65 31.33 38.98
N GLU A 15 46.11 30.10 38.74
CA GLU A 15 45.70 29.35 37.55
C GLU A 15 44.21 28.99 37.62
N PRO A 16 43.47 29.08 36.51
CA PRO A 16 42.10 28.59 36.49
C PRO A 16 42.13 27.06 36.47
N VAL A 17 41.49 26.45 37.46
CA VAL A 17 41.16 25.02 37.43
C VAL A 17 40.26 24.79 36.22
N ALA A 18 40.79 24.11 35.20
CA ALA A 18 39.98 23.62 34.10
C ALA A 18 39.04 22.54 34.64
N THR A 19 37.78 22.91 34.89
CA THR A 19 36.68 21.95 34.96
C THR A 19 36.61 21.22 33.63
N LEU A 20 37.05 19.96 33.62
CA LEU A 20 36.76 19.02 32.56
C LEU A 20 35.24 18.88 32.50
N ALA A 21 34.61 19.56 31.54
CA ALA A 21 33.24 19.26 31.19
C ALA A 21 33.21 17.82 30.69
N GLU A 22 32.41 16.96 31.34
CA GLU A 22 32.07 15.65 30.81
C GLU A 22 31.49 15.86 29.39
N PRO A 23 31.85 15.02 28.40
CA PRO A 23 31.26 15.16 27.07
C PRO A 23 29.74 14.99 27.21
N GLU A 24 28.98 16.04 26.87
CA GLU A 24 27.52 15.95 26.79
C GLU A 24 27.18 14.76 25.88
N ALA A 25 26.38 13.82 26.40
CA ALA A 25 25.96 12.65 25.66
C ALA A 25 25.28 13.11 24.37
N THR A 26 25.78 12.67 23.22
CA THR A 26 25.10 12.96 21.97
C THR A 26 23.82 12.13 21.91
N PRO A 27 22.76 12.60 21.21
CA PRO A 27 21.54 11.82 21.04
C PRO A 27 21.82 10.40 20.48
N ASP A 28 22.81 10.29 19.59
CA ASP A 28 23.30 9.01 19.06
C ASP A 28 23.90 8.11 20.16
N GLY A 29 24.65 8.68 21.11
CA GLY A 29 25.16 7.96 22.28
C GLY A 29 24.04 7.45 23.19
N GLU A 30 23.06 8.29 23.49
CA GLU A 30 21.92 7.94 24.36
C GLU A 30 21.06 6.81 23.76
N ALA A 31 20.81 6.84 22.45
CA ALA A 31 20.09 5.73 21.79
C ALA A 31 20.89 4.42 21.82
N ALA A 32 22.23 4.48 21.71
CA ALA A 32 23.08 3.29 21.76
C ALA A 32 23.04 2.59 23.13
N GLU A 33 22.78 3.34 24.21
CA GLU A 33 22.60 2.79 25.56
C GLU A 33 21.36 1.89 25.67
N LEU A 34 20.40 1.97 24.74
CA LEU A 34 19.23 1.08 24.72
C LEU A 34 19.58 -0.35 24.32
N LEU A 35 20.64 -0.54 23.53
CA LEU A 35 20.95 -1.82 22.89
C LEU A 35 21.08 -2.99 23.88
N PRO A 36 21.84 -2.89 24.99
CA PRO A 36 21.98 -3.99 25.94
C PRO A 36 20.64 -4.46 26.51
N PHE A 37 19.67 -3.55 26.65
CA PHE A 37 18.35 -3.84 27.22
C PHE A 37 17.37 -4.44 26.21
N LEU A 38 17.62 -4.31 24.90
CA LEU A 38 16.80 -4.92 23.85
C LEU A 38 17.22 -6.35 23.52
N THR A 39 18.45 -6.76 23.87
CA THR A 39 18.95 -8.12 23.60
C THR A 39 18.12 -9.21 24.28
N ARG A 40 18.15 -10.42 23.72
CA ARG A 40 17.44 -11.61 24.29
C ARG A 40 17.91 -12.00 25.69
N SER A 41 19.10 -11.58 26.12
CA SER A 41 19.64 -11.84 27.46
C SER A 41 19.22 -10.81 28.50
N ALA A 42 18.54 -9.73 28.11
CA ALA A 42 18.06 -8.71 29.04
C ALA A 42 16.95 -9.26 29.96
N ARG A 43 16.81 -8.66 31.15
CA ARG A 43 15.70 -8.99 32.05
C ARG A 43 14.39 -8.50 31.44
N ALA A 44 13.32 -9.29 31.60
CA ALA A 44 12.02 -9.02 30.95
C ALA A 44 11.43 -7.63 31.28
N ASP A 45 11.60 -7.15 32.51
CA ASP A 45 11.18 -5.82 32.96
C ASP A 45 11.94 -4.71 32.22
N THR A 46 13.27 -4.81 32.17
CA THR A 46 14.13 -3.85 31.46
C THR A 46 13.93 -3.89 29.95
N GLN A 47 13.69 -5.07 29.39
CA GLN A 47 13.44 -5.26 27.95
C GLN A 47 12.11 -4.66 27.53
N ALA A 48 11.06 -4.80 28.35
CA ALA A 48 9.78 -4.16 28.10
C ALA A 48 9.89 -2.63 28.09
N ALA A 49 10.59 -2.05 29.09
CA ALA A 49 10.80 -0.60 29.15
C ALA A 49 11.62 -0.09 27.96
N ALA A 50 12.68 -0.80 27.56
CA ALA A 50 13.50 -0.45 26.42
C ALA A 50 12.73 -0.54 25.09
N ALA A 51 11.93 -1.60 24.89
CA ALA A 51 11.09 -1.76 23.71
C ALA A 51 10.02 -0.67 23.61
N GLN A 52 9.39 -0.32 24.74
CA GLN A 52 8.43 0.77 24.81
C GLN A 52 9.06 2.12 24.48
N HIS A 53 10.28 2.38 24.97
CA HIS A 53 11.02 3.61 24.67
C HIS A 53 11.42 3.67 23.19
N ALA A 54 11.93 2.58 22.62
CA ALA A 54 12.22 2.49 21.19
C ALA A 54 10.97 2.74 20.35
N LEU A 55 9.83 2.14 20.71
CA LEU A 55 8.54 2.41 20.06
C LEU A 55 8.18 3.90 20.12
N ALA A 56 8.35 4.55 21.28
CA ALA A 56 8.06 5.97 21.43
C ALA A 56 8.91 6.85 20.49
N LEU A 57 10.21 6.52 20.32
CA LEU A 57 11.09 7.23 19.39
C LEU A 57 10.60 7.13 17.94
N THR A 58 10.05 5.98 17.53
CA THR A 58 9.55 5.81 16.16
C THR A 58 8.33 6.68 15.81
N GLY A 59 7.69 7.28 16.81
CA GLY A 59 6.57 8.21 16.63
C GLY A 59 6.94 9.55 15.99
N SER A 60 8.24 9.84 15.83
CA SER A 60 8.74 11.08 15.22
C SER A 60 9.80 10.78 14.16
N GLU A 61 9.90 11.60 13.13
CA GLU A 61 10.95 11.47 12.11
C GLU A 61 12.38 11.53 12.71
N PRO A 62 12.72 12.49 13.60
CA PRO A 62 14.05 12.52 14.22
C PRO A 62 14.37 11.25 15.00
N GLY A 63 13.39 10.70 15.74
CA GLY A 63 13.59 9.47 16.51
C GLY A 63 13.75 8.23 15.62
N ARG A 64 13.05 8.16 14.48
CA ARG A 64 13.28 7.08 13.49
C ARG A 64 14.67 7.17 12.88
N VAL A 65 15.12 8.35 12.46
CA VAL A 65 16.46 8.58 11.91
C VAL A 65 17.54 8.20 12.94
N LEU A 66 17.33 8.58 14.21
CA LEU A 66 18.23 8.22 15.31
C LEU A 66 18.40 6.71 15.46
N LEU A 67 17.29 5.95 15.49
CA LEU A 67 17.33 4.49 15.55
C LEU A 67 17.97 3.88 14.30
N ALA A 68 17.66 4.41 13.12
CA ALA A 68 18.12 3.89 11.84
C ALA A 68 19.64 4.03 11.62
N ARG A 69 20.29 4.98 12.30
CA ARG A 69 21.76 5.12 12.32
C ARG A 69 22.47 3.98 13.05
N GLN A 70 21.73 3.18 13.80
CA GLN A 70 22.28 2.14 14.66
C GLN A 70 21.81 0.75 14.23
N ALA A 71 22.59 0.12 13.35
CA ALA A 71 22.29 -1.22 12.84
C ALA A 71 22.06 -2.26 13.95
N GLY A 72 22.76 -2.12 15.09
CA GLY A 72 22.57 -2.98 16.25
C GLY A 72 21.17 -2.87 16.87
N LEU A 73 20.62 -1.64 17.00
CA LEU A 73 19.26 -1.42 17.50
C LEU A 73 18.22 -1.98 16.54
N LEU A 74 18.38 -1.73 15.24
CA LEU A 74 17.48 -2.26 14.22
C LEU A 74 17.41 -3.79 14.28
N ARG A 75 18.57 -4.46 14.35
CA ARG A 75 18.64 -5.92 14.49
C ARG A 75 18.05 -6.40 15.80
N ALA A 76 18.33 -5.72 16.92
CA ALA A 76 17.77 -6.09 18.21
C ALA A 76 16.23 -5.96 18.22
N LEU A 77 15.67 -4.92 17.61
CA LEU A 77 14.21 -4.76 17.44
C LEU A 77 13.63 -5.87 16.55
N ALA A 78 14.29 -6.18 15.43
CA ALA A 78 13.89 -7.28 14.55
C ALA A 78 13.84 -8.64 15.28
N GLU A 79 14.90 -8.96 16.02
CA GLU A 79 14.99 -10.22 16.79
C GLU A 79 13.99 -10.27 17.95
N LEU A 80 13.72 -9.11 18.59
CA LEU A 80 12.79 -8.99 19.70
C LEU A 80 11.34 -9.11 19.25
N ALA A 81 11.02 -8.59 18.06
CA ALA A 81 9.69 -8.73 17.45
C ALA A 81 9.31 -10.20 17.20
N GLU A 82 10.27 -11.13 17.22
CA GLU A 82 10.07 -12.57 17.10
C GLU A 82 10.18 -13.34 18.42
N ALA A 83 10.36 -12.63 19.54
CA ALA A 83 10.53 -13.26 20.84
C ALA A 83 9.21 -13.81 21.40
N ALA A 84 9.31 -14.82 22.27
CA ALA A 84 8.15 -15.41 22.94
C ALA A 84 7.49 -14.46 23.96
N ALA A 85 8.20 -13.44 24.43
CA ALA A 85 7.70 -12.50 25.43
C ALA A 85 6.69 -11.53 24.80
N PRO A 86 5.41 -11.54 25.22
CA PRO A 86 4.33 -10.92 24.45
C PRO A 86 4.41 -9.39 24.40
N VAL A 87 4.76 -8.72 25.49
CA VAL A 87 4.79 -7.24 25.54
C VAL A 87 6.00 -6.65 24.80
N PRO A 88 7.25 -7.07 25.07
CA PRO A 88 8.39 -6.56 24.32
C PRO A 88 8.30 -6.87 22.81
N ALA A 89 7.84 -8.07 22.44
CA ALA A 89 7.68 -8.45 21.04
C ALA A 89 6.63 -7.60 20.33
N ARG A 90 5.50 -7.28 20.99
CA ARG A 90 4.49 -6.35 20.46
C ARG A 90 5.10 -4.98 20.15
N ASP A 91 5.79 -4.41 21.13
CA ASP A 91 6.28 -3.03 21.01
C ASP A 91 7.41 -2.95 19.97
N ALA A 92 8.25 -3.97 19.89
CA ALA A 92 9.23 -4.12 18.82
C ALA A 92 8.58 -4.30 17.44
N ALA A 93 7.54 -5.14 17.30
CA ALA A 93 6.83 -5.33 16.04
C ALA A 93 6.19 -4.02 15.55
N ARG A 94 5.58 -3.24 16.46
CA ARG A 94 5.02 -1.91 16.15
C ARG A 94 6.10 -0.89 15.79
N ALA A 95 7.25 -0.93 16.47
CA ALA A 95 8.38 -0.08 16.12
C ALA A 95 8.87 -0.39 14.70
N LEU A 96 8.95 -1.66 14.31
CA LEU A 96 9.28 -2.08 12.94
C LEU A 96 8.25 -1.59 11.92
N VAL A 97 6.95 -1.63 12.23
CA VAL A 97 5.91 -1.07 11.34
C VAL A 97 6.15 0.42 11.09
N ASN A 98 6.44 1.19 12.13
CA ASN A 98 6.69 2.63 12.03
C ASN A 98 8.00 2.95 11.28
N LEU A 99 9.05 2.16 11.50
CA LEU A 99 10.31 2.28 10.76
C LEU A 99 10.12 1.93 9.28
N ALA A 100 9.42 0.84 8.98
CA ALA A 100 9.09 0.42 7.63
C ALA A 100 8.17 1.42 6.91
N ALA A 101 7.37 2.20 7.63
CA ALA A 101 6.51 3.22 7.04
C ALA A 101 7.29 4.41 6.45
N ASP A 102 8.58 4.55 6.75
CA ASP A 102 9.44 5.63 6.27
C ASP A 102 10.39 5.12 5.17
N PRO A 103 10.13 5.43 3.88
CA PRO A 103 10.92 4.93 2.76
C PRO A 103 12.41 5.30 2.85
N SER A 104 12.73 6.44 3.48
CA SER A 104 14.11 6.91 3.64
C SER A 104 14.99 6.00 4.51
N LEU A 105 14.38 5.05 5.23
CA LEU A 105 15.03 4.16 6.18
C LEU A 105 15.15 2.72 5.69
N HIS A 106 14.58 2.38 4.53
CA HIS A 106 14.53 1.01 4.03
C HIS A 106 15.91 0.44 3.74
N GLU A 107 16.82 1.26 3.20
CA GLU A 107 18.20 0.85 2.94
C GLU A 107 18.91 0.48 4.24
N GLN A 108 18.79 1.29 5.29
CA GLN A 108 19.39 1.04 6.60
C GLN A 108 18.79 -0.20 7.28
N LEU A 109 17.47 -0.38 7.20
CA LEU A 109 16.78 -1.56 7.72
C LEU A 109 17.31 -2.84 7.08
N LEU A 110 17.37 -2.87 5.75
CA LEU A 110 17.82 -4.05 5.01
C LEU A 110 19.34 -4.26 5.11
N ALA A 111 20.14 -3.21 5.22
CA ALA A 111 21.57 -3.32 5.47
C ALA A 111 21.86 -3.88 6.87
N ALA A 112 21.07 -3.47 7.87
CA ALA A 112 21.19 -3.99 9.23
C ALA A 112 20.74 -5.45 9.34
N ASP A 113 19.72 -5.85 8.57
CA ASP A 113 19.18 -7.21 8.59
C ASP A 113 18.57 -7.63 7.24
N PRO A 114 19.39 -8.21 6.33
CA PRO A 114 18.95 -8.61 4.99
C PRO A 114 17.86 -9.70 5.01
N GLU A 115 17.78 -10.50 6.06
CA GLU A 115 16.81 -11.59 6.21
C GLU A 115 15.47 -11.14 6.81
N LEU A 116 15.38 -9.88 7.26
CA LEU A 116 14.18 -9.33 7.90
C LEU A 116 12.90 -9.57 7.09
N PRO A 117 12.83 -9.32 5.76
CA PRO A 117 11.60 -9.54 5.00
C PRO A 117 11.17 -11.02 5.00
N ALA A 118 12.12 -11.96 4.89
CA ALA A 118 11.81 -13.39 4.91
C ALA A 118 11.28 -13.84 6.27
N ARG A 119 11.86 -13.34 7.37
CA ARG A 119 11.39 -13.67 8.72
C ARG A 119 10.03 -13.06 9.04
N LEU A 120 9.82 -11.79 8.66
CA LEU A 120 8.50 -11.16 8.77
C LEU A 120 7.44 -11.92 7.97
N LEU A 121 7.77 -12.42 6.78
CA LEU A 121 6.84 -13.25 5.98
C LEU A 121 6.49 -14.54 6.71
N GLY A 122 7.46 -15.21 7.32
CA GLY A 122 7.24 -16.38 8.16
C GLY A 122 6.27 -16.09 9.31
N ARG A 123 6.40 -14.93 9.97
CA ARG A 123 5.52 -14.49 11.07
C ARG A 123 4.13 -14.07 10.62
N ALA A 124 4.03 -13.35 9.50
CA ALA A 124 2.75 -12.93 8.92
C ALA A 124 1.89 -14.12 8.51
N LEU A 125 2.52 -15.21 8.03
CA LEU A 125 1.83 -16.41 7.59
C LEU A 125 1.70 -17.50 8.67
N ASP A 126 2.20 -17.28 9.88
CA ASP A 126 2.02 -18.21 11.01
C ASP A 126 0.62 -18.00 11.63
N PRO A 127 -0.29 -19.00 11.59
CA PRO A 127 -1.65 -18.87 12.10
C PRO A 127 -1.73 -18.73 13.63
N GLN A 128 -0.64 -19.00 14.35
CA GLN A 128 -0.56 -18.89 15.81
C GLN A 128 0.16 -17.62 16.27
N TRP A 129 0.83 -16.91 15.37
CA TRP A 129 1.65 -15.76 15.73
C TRP A 129 0.77 -14.57 16.15
N PRO A 130 0.91 -14.03 17.39
CA PRO A 130 0.03 -12.97 17.88
C PRO A 130 0.19 -11.63 17.14
N TRP A 131 1.37 -11.37 16.58
CA TRP A 131 1.73 -10.09 15.92
C TRP A 131 1.84 -10.25 14.41
N ALA A 132 1.04 -11.16 13.84
CA ALA A 132 1.08 -11.46 12.41
C ALA A 132 0.59 -10.26 11.57
N ASP A 133 -0.31 -9.44 12.12
CA ASP A 133 -0.75 -8.19 11.51
C ASP A 133 0.36 -7.17 11.43
N GLU A 134 1.11 -6.94 12.50
CA GLU A 134 2.27 -6.04 12.49
C GLU A 134 3.34 -6.52 11.50
N ALA A 135 3.58 -7.83 11.44
CA ALA A 135 4.51 -8.39 10.44
C ALA A 135 4.01 -8.15 9.01
N ALA A 136 2.73 -8.38 8.73
CA ALA A 136 2.12 -8.11 7.43
C ALA A 136 2.15 -6.61 7.08
N ALA A 137 1.94 -5.73 8.06
CA ALA A 137 1.98 -4.27 7.88
C ALA A 137 3.40 -3.78 7.56
N ALA A 138 4.40 -4.26 8.28
CA ALA A 138 5.81 -3.93 7.99
C ALA A 138 6.20 -4.39 6.57
N LEU A 139 5.79 -5.61 6.17
CA LEU A 139 6.00 -6.10 4.81
C LEU A 139 5.28 -5.27 3.75
N ALA A 140 4.03 -4.88 3.99
CA ALA A 140 3.26 -4.05 3.07
C ALA A 140 3.88 -2.66 2.89
N ASN A 141 4.56 -2.13 3.91
CA ASN A 141 5.30 -0.87 3.79
C ASN A 141 6.63 -1.05 3.05
N LEU A 142 7.43 -2.07 3.39
CA LEU A 142 8.69 -2.36 2.71
C LEU A 142 8.49 -2.70 1.23
N SER A 143 7.45 -3.45 0.89
CA SER A 143 7.20 -3.90 -0.49
C SER A 143 6.70 -2.81 -1.43
N ARG A 144 6.48 -1.58 -0.95
CA ARG A 144 6.22 -0.42 -1.83
C ARG A 144 7.43 -0.08 -2.69
N GLU A 145 8.63 -0.37 -2.18
CA GLU A 145 9.87 -0.12 -2.88
C GLU A 145 10.27 -1.32 -3.76
N PRO A 146 10.85 -1.09 -4.96
CA PRO A 146 11.20 -2.16 -5.89
C PRO A 146 12.16 -3.21 -5.30
N THR A 147 13.20 -2.78 -4.59
CA THR A 147 14.24 -3.67 -4.06
C THR A 147 13.71 -4.64 -2.99
N PRO A 148 13.06 -4.18 -1.90
CA PRO A 148 12.46 -5.10 -0.93
C PRO A 148 11.36 -5.98 -1.55
N CYS A 149 10.55 -5.43 -2.48
CA CYS A 149 9.52 -6.20 -3.18
C CYS A 149 10.12 -7.36 -3.99
N ALA A 150 11.18 -7.11 -4.75
CA ALA A 150 11.88 -8.14 -5.51
C ALA A 150 12.52 -9.21 -4.61
N ALA A 151 13.12 -8.82 -3.48
CA ALA A 151 13.68 -9.75 -2.50
C ALA A 151 12.60 -10.67 -1.87
N LEU A 152 11.44 -10.11 -1.55
CA LEU A 152 10.28 -10.88 -1.08
C LEU A 152 9.77 -11.84 -2.15
N MET A 153 9.66 -11.39 -3.39
CA MET A 153 9.28 -12.26 -4.51
C MET A 153 10.27 -13.41 -4.70
N GLY A 154 11.58 -13.16 -4.59
CA GLY A 154 12.59 -14.21 -4.63
C GLY A 154 12.41 -15.24 -3.51
N THR A 155 12.11 -14.78 -2.29
CA THR A 155 11.81 -15.65 -1.14
C THR A 155 10.56 -16.50 -1.35
N LEU A 156 9.49 -15.89 -1.87
CA LEU A 156 8.24 -16.57 -2.18
C LEU A 156 8.40 -17.61 -3.29
N ALA A 157 9.18 -17.29 -4.33
CA ALA A 157 9.45 -18.18 -5.45
C ALA A 157 10.35 -19.38 -5.08
N ALA A 158 11.25 -19.20 -4.10
CA ALA A 158 12.12 -20.27 -3.60
C ALA A 158 11.40 -21.22 -2.62
N ALA A 159 10.17 -20.90 -2.21
CA ALA A 159 9.41 -21.71 -1.27
C ALA A 159 8.93 -23.02 -1.91
N ALA A 160 8.73 -24.06 -1.09
CA ALA A 160 8.20 -25.34 -1.55
C ALA A 160 6.78 -25.19 -2.15
N PRO A 161 6.35 -26.09 -3.05
CA PRO A 161 4.95 -26.13 -3.54
C PRO A 161 3.95 -26.17 -2.38
N GLY A 162 2.81 -25.47 -2.49
CA GLY A 162 1.88 -25.28 -1.36
C GLY A 162 2.32 -24.19 -0.36
N SER A 163 3.44 -23.51 -0.61
CA SER A 163 3.96 -22.38 0.18
C SER A 163 4.08 -21.13 -0.71
N GLY A 164 4.81 -20.12 -0.25
CA GLY A 164 5.05 -18.91 -1.05
C GLY A 164 3.78 -18.10 -1.27
N LEU A 165 3.55 -17.67 -2.52
CA LEU A 165 2.37 -16.88 -2.90
C LEU A 165 1.06 -17.63 -2.66
N GLU A 166 1.04 -18.95 -2.83
CA GLU A 166 -0.16 -19.77 -2.61
C GLU A 166 -0.60 -19.70 -1.15
N ARG A 167 0.33 -19.80 -0.20
CA ARG A 167 0.04 -19.66 1.23
C ARG A 167 -0.39 -18.24 1.59
N LEU A 168 0.21 -17.23 0.95
CA LEU A 168 -0.18 -15.83 1.15
C LEU A 168 -1.63 -15.60 0.71
N VAL A 169 -2.01 -16.02 -0.50
CA VAL A 169 -3.40 -15.91 -0.98
C VAL A 169 -4.34 -16.74 -0.11
N CYS A 170 -3.92 -17.94 0.32
CA CYS A 170 -4.70 -18.76 1.25
C CYS A 170 -4.98 -18.03 2.57
N ALA A 171 -3.97 -17.42 3.18
CA ALA A 171 -4.11 -16.64 4.40
C ALA A 171 -5.02 -15.42 4.21
N LEU A 172 -4.93 -14.75 3.07
CA LEU A 172 -5.78 -13.60 2.72
C LEU A 172 -7.25 -14.01 2.55
N CYS A 173 -7.53 -15.10 1.84
CA CYS A 173 -8.89 -15.54 1.50
C CYS A 173 -9.58 -16.35 2.61
N THR A 174 -8.83 -16.86 3.60
CA THR A 174 -9.39 -17.70 4.68
C THR A 174 -9.83 -16.85 5.86
N SER A 175 -11.14 -16.74 6.08
CA SER A 175 -11.67 -16.10 7.29
C SER A 175 -11.18 -16.84 8.53
N GLY A 176 -10.65 -16.10 9.52
CA GLY A 176 -10.12 -16.68 10.75
C GLY A 176 -8.83 -17.49 10.58
N TYR A 177 -8.06 -17.29 9.50
CA TYR A 177 -6.75 -17.94 9.29
C TYR A 177 -5.84 -17.84 10.52
N ASN A 178 -5.82 -16.67 11.16
CA ASN A 178 -5.20 -16.44 12.46
C ASN A 178 -6.25 -15.88 13.43
N ALA A 179 -6.48 -16.57 14.55
CA ALA A 179 -7.51 -16.19 15.53
C ALA A 179 -7.18 -14.91 16.32
N ARG A 180 -5.94 -14.40 16.22
CA ARG A 180 -5.42 -13.23 16.93
C ARG A 180 -5.13 -12.04 16.01
N ALA A 181 -5.13 -12.25 14.70
CA ALA A 181 -4.71 -11.28 13.71
C ALA A 181 -5.60 -11.38 12.45
N PRO A 182 -6.37 -10.34 12.09
CA PRO A 182 -7.27 -10.38 10.94
C PRO A 182 -6.56 -10.35 9.58
N LEU A 183 -5.27 -10.00 9.54
CA LEU A 183 -4.37 -10.01 8.38
C LEU A 183 -4.79 -9.09 7.24
N HIS A 184 -5.37 -7.93 7.54
CA HIS A 184 -5.83 -6.99 6.51
C HIS A 184 -4.69 -6.48 5.61
N TYR A 185 -3.49 -6.30 6.17
CA TYR A 185 -2.30 -5.83 5.44
C TYR A 185 -1.76 -6.82 4.40
N LEU A 186 -2.22 -8.09 4.38
CA LEU A 186 -1.92 -9.01 3.27
C LEU A 186 -2.53 -8.53 1.93
N GLY A 187 -3.60 -7.75 1.96
CA GLY A 187 -4.18 -7.16 0.75
C GLY A 187 -3.20 -6.20 0.06
N PRO A 188 -2.80 -5.09 0.71
CA PRO A 188 -1.79 -4.18 0.16
C PRO A 188 -0.46 -4.85 -0.16
N LEU A 189 -0.02 -5.83 0.65
CA LEU A 189 1.18 -6.61 0.33
C LEU A 189 1.03 -7.35 -1.01
N LEU A 190 -0.08 -8.07 -1.23
CA LEU A 190 -0.33 -8.75 -2.50
C LEU A 190 -0.45 -7.76 -3.67
N SER A 191 -1.04 -6.59 -3.44
CA SER A 191 -1.13 -5.50 -4.41
C SER A 191 0.26 -5.07 -4.87
N ASN A 192 1.18 -4.80 -3.92
CA ASN A 192 2.56 -4.44 -4.24
C ASN A 192 3.30 -5.55 -4.99
N LEU A 193 3.17 -6.81 -4.54
CA LEU A 193 3.80 -7.95 -5.20
C LEU A 193 3.28 -8.14 -6.64
N SER A 194 1.99 -7.92 -6.88
CA SER A 194 1.36 -8.05 -8.21
C SER A 194 1.83 -7.01 -9.25
N GLN A 195 2.59 -6.00 -8.83
CA GLN A 195 3.30 -5.13 -9.77
C GLN A 195 4.41 -5.89 -10.52
N GLN A 196 4.90 -6.99 -9.95
CA GLN A 196 5.91 -7.85 -10.57
C GLN A 196 5.26 -8.85 -11.55
N PRO A 197 5.79 -9.02 -12.77
CA PRO A 197 5.24 -9.97 -13.76
C PRO A 197 5.12 -11.40 -13.24
N ALA A 198 6.09 -11.86 -12.43
CA ALA A 198 6.05 -13.21 -11.86
C ALA A 198 4.87 -13.44 -10.91
N ALA A 199 4.46 -12.41 -10.14
CA ALA A 199 3.27 -12.51 -9.30
C ALA A 199 1.99 -12.56 -10.13
N ARG A 200 1.90 -11.75 -11.20
CA ARG A 200 0.74 -11.80 -12.11
C ARG A 200 0.64 -13.13 -12.84
N ALA A 201 1.76 -13.68 -13.29
CA ALA A 201 1.80 -15.01 -13.91
C ALA A 201 1.24 -16.10 -12.98
N PHE A 202 1.58 -16.04 -11.68
CA PHE A 202 1.00 -16.94 -10.68
C PHE A 202 -0.51 -16.71 -10.47
N LEU A 203 -0.94 -15.44 -10.36
CA LEU A 203 -2.34 -15.09 -10.11
C LEU A 203 -3.25 -15.43 -11.30
N LEU A 204 -2.73 -15.31 -12.53
CA LEU A 204 -3.42 -15.48 -13.80
C LEU A 204 -3.24 -16.88 -14.41
N ASP A 205 -2.69 -17.83 -13.65
CA ASP A 205 -2.61 -19.23 -14.07
C ASP A 205 -4.03 -19.84 -14.13
N PRO A 206 -4.54 -20.21 -15.33
CA PRO A 206 -5.89 -20.75 -15.47
C PRO A 206 -6.08 -22.09 -14.74
N ASP A 207 -5.02 -22.88 -14.56
CA ASP A 207 -5.09 -24.17 -13.88
C ASP A 207 -5.12 -23.99 -12.34
N GLY A 208 -4.56 -22.89 -11.84
CA GLY A 208 -4.48 -22.58 -10.41
C GLY A 208 -5.74 -21.93 -9.83
N CYS A 209 -6.59 -21.34 -10.67
CA CYS A 209 -7.84 -20.64 -10.30
C CYS A 209 -7.67 -19.63 -9.12
N VAL A 210 -6.51 -18.97 -9.06
CA VAL A 210 -6.14 -18.13 -7.91
C VAL A 210 -6.91 -16.81 -7.93
N ILE A 211 -7.01 -16.16 -9.09
CA ILE A 211 -7.68 -14.86 -9.23
C ILE A 211 -9.16 -14.91 -8.83
N GLN A 212 -9.86 -16.01 -9.13
CA GLN A 212 -11.27 -16.19 -8.77
C GLN A 212 -11.49 -16.16 -7.26
N ARG A 213 -10.50 -16.61 -6.46
CA ARG A 213 -10.57 -16.57 -4.99
C ARG A 213 -10.50 -15.16 -4.43
N LEU A 214 -10.00 -14.20 -5.20
CA LEU A 214 -9.90 -12.79 -4.81
C LEU A 214 -11.20 -12.03 -5.08
N LEU A 215 -11.98 -12.44 -6.09
CA LEU A 215 -13.16 -11.72 -6.55
C LEU A 215 -14.19 -11.40 -5.44
N PRO A 216 -14.55 -12.34 -4.53
CA PRO A 216 -15.49 -12.01 -3.45
C PRO A 216 -14.98 -10.93 -2.48
N LEU A 217 -13.66 -10.73 -2.39
CA LEU A 217 -13.06 -9.76 -1.50
C LEU A 217 -13.14 -8.32 -2.03
N THR A 218 -13.61 -8.09 -3.27
CA THR A 218 -13.93 -6.73 -3.77
C THR A 218 -15.08 -6.10 -2.99
N GLN A 219 -15.86 -6.89 -2.25
CA GLN A 219 -16.97 -6.43 -1.40
C GLN A 219 -16.71 -6.70 0.09
N TYR A 220 -15.47 -6.97 0.49
CA TYR A 220 -15.13 -7.27 1.88
C TYR A 220 -15.42 -6.06 2.80
N SER A 221 -16.45 -6.17 3.64
CA SER A 221 -16.99 -5.05 4.42
C SER A 221 -16.11 -4.61 5.59
N ASP A 222 -15.41 -5.55 6.24
CA ASP A 222 -14.79 -5.28 7.54
C ASP A 222 -13.52 -4.43 7.44
N SER A 223 -12.95 -4.30 6.23
CA SER A 223 -11.71 -3.55 6.03
C SER A 223 -11.58 -3.01 4.61
N SER A 224 -11.60 -1.67 4.49
CA SER A 224 -11.25 -0.97 3.24
C SER A 224 -9.82 -1.25 2.82
N LEU A 225 -8.89 -1.41 3.76
CA LEU A 225 -7.50 -1.74 3.48
C LEU A 225 -7.37 -3.08 2.72
N ARG A 226 -8.07 -4.12 3.20
CA ARG A 226 -8.09 -5.43 2.55
C ARG A 226 -8.73 -5.35 1.16
N ARG A 227 -9.91 -4.72 1.09
CA ARG A 227 -10.68 -4.55 -0.14
C ARG A 227 -9.91 -3.78 -1.20
N GLY A 228 -9.34 -2.63 -0.84
CA GLY A 228 -8.51 -1.80 -1.72
C GLY A 228 -7.24 -2.52 -2.18
N GLY A 229 -6.58 -3.27 -1.29
CA GLY A 229 -5.46 -4.14 -1.67
C GLY A 229 -5.83 -5.17 -2.73
N VAL A 230 -6.96 -5.87 -2.56
CA VAL A 230 -7.47 -6.83 -3.54
C VAL A 230 -7.84 -6.17 -4.86
N VAL A 231 -8.57 -5.05 -4.83
CA VAL A 231 -8.92 -4.29 -6.04
C VAL A 231 -7.66 -3.83 -6.78
N GLY A 232 -6.65 -3.34 -6.05
CA GLY A 232 -5.35 -3.00 -6.62
C GLY A 232 -4.64 -4.20 -7.26
N THR A 233 -4.71 -5.39 -6.65
CA THR A 233 -4.21 -6.64 -7.26
C THR A 233 -4.95 -6.95 -8.57
N LEU A 234 -6.28 -6.89 -8.60
CA LEU A 234 -7.07 -7.16 -9.80
C LEU A 234 -6.75 -6.15 -10.91
N ARG A 235 -6.64 -4.86 -10.58
CA ARG A 235 -6.20 -3.81 -11.51
C ARG A 235 -4.83 -4.11 -12.09
N ASN A 236 -3.86 -4.50 -11.25
CA ASN A 236 -2.51 -4.86 -11.71
C ASN A 236 -2.54 -6.08 -12.65
N CYS A 237 -3.36 -7.07 -12.37
CA CYS A 237 -3.59 -8.22 -13.26
C CYS A 237 -4.19 -7.82 -14.63
N CYS A 238 -5.02 -6.77 -14.67
CA CYS A 238 -5.63 -6.30 -15.92
C CYS A 238 -4.63 -5.63 -16.88
N PHE A 239 -3.37 -5.38 -16.49
CA PHE A 239 -2.32 -4.99 -17.45
C PHE A 239 -1.91 -6.13 -18.41
N GLU A 240 -2.19 -7.38 -18.05
CA GLU A 240 -1.85 -8.53 -18.91
C GLU A 240 -2.95 -8.77 -19.96
N HIS A 241 -2.93 -7.97 -21.03
CA HIS A 241 -3.95 -7.97 -22.08
C HIS A 241 -4.19 -9.32 -22.75
N ARG A 242 -3.19 -10.19 -22.76
CA ARG A 242 -3.30 -11.57 -23.26
C ARG A 242 -4.35 -12.40 -22.52
N HIS A 243 -4.69 -12.02 -21.29
CA HIS A 243 -5.66 -12.71 -20.46
C HIS A 243 -7.05 -12.05 -20.48
N HIS A 244 -7.26 -10.91 -21.16
CA HIS A 244 -8.55 -10.17 -21.10
C HIS A 244 -9.75 -11.01 -21.52
N GLU A 245 -9.65 -11.77 -22.60
CA GLU A 245 -10.74 -12.63 -23.07
C GLU A 245 -11.08 -13.72 -22.05
N TRP A 246 -10.07 -14.28 -21.37
CA TRP A 246 -10.28 -15.27 -20.31
C TRP A 246 -10.85 -14.64 -19.03
N LEU A 247 -10.33 -13.47 -18.63
CA LEU A 247 -10.76 -12.73 -17.45
C LEU A 247 -12.22 -12.29 -17.56
N LEU A 248 -12.64 -11.80 -18.73
CA LEU A 248 -14.01 -11.38 -19.00
C LEU A 248 -14.92 -12.57 -19.33
N GLY A 249 -14.34 -13.68 -19.80
CA GLY A 249 -15.06 -14.89 -20.16
C GLY A 249 -15.54 -15.71 -18.96
N PRO A 250 -16.32 -16.78 -19.20
CA PRO A 250 -16.99 -17.55 -18.14
C PRO A 250 -16.05 -18.32 -17.21
N GLY A 251 -14.74 -18.38 -17.50
CA GLY A 251 -13.76 -19.02 -16.63
C GLY A 251 -13.41 -18.20 -15.39
N VAL A 252 -13.59 -16.87 -15.46
CA VAL A 252 -13.30 -15.95 -14.34
C VAL A 252 -14.51 -15.05 -14.07
N ASP A 253 -15.15 -14.55 -15.13
CA ASP A 253 -16.28 -13.62 -15.07
C ASP A 253 -15.99 -12.42 -14.14
N ILE A 254 -14.89 -11.71 -14.42
CA ILE A 254 -14.39 -10.65 -13.51
C ILE A 254 -15.30 -9.42 -13.48
N LEU A 255 -16.00 -9.12 -14.58
CA LEU A 255 -16.66 -7.83 -14.78
C LEU A 255 -17.77 -7.53 -13.75
N PRO A 256 -18.67 -8.47 -13.40
CA PRO A 256 -19.66 -8.26 -12.35
C PRO A 256 -19.03 -7.86 -11.01
N PHE A 257 -17.90 -8.47 -10.62
CA PHE A 257 -17.21 -8.16 -9.36
C PHE A 257 -16.54 -6.79 -9.33
N LEU A 258 -16.23 -6.22 -10.51
CA LEU A 258 -15.73 -4.86 -10.65
C LEU A 258 -16.85 -3.81 -10.69
N LEU A 259 -17.99 -4.15 -11.32
CA LEU A 259 -19.14 -3.26 -11.46
C LEU A 259 -20.02 -3.20 -10.21
N LEU A 260 -20.19 -4.31 -9.49
CA LEU A 260 -21.11 -4.38 -8.34
C LEU A 260 -20.76 -3.39 -7.21
N PRO A 261 -19.48 -3.16 -6.85
CA PRO A 261 -19.14 -2.11 -5.89
C PRO A 261 -19.44 -0.70 -6.42
N LEU A 262 -19.50 -0.49 -7.74
CA LEU A 262 -19.83 0.80 -8.37
C LEU A 262 -21.35 1.03 -8.55
N ALA A 263 -22.14 -0.03 -8.48
CA ALA A 263 -23.60 0.04 -8.61
C ALA A 263 -24.29 0.58 -7.35
N GLY A 264 -25.32 1.40 -7.53
CA GLY A 264 -26.19 1.90 -6.47
C GLY A 264 -27.57 1.25 -6.50
N PRO A 265 -28.57 1.88 -5.85
CA PRO A 265 -29.94 1.36 -5.74
C PRO A 265 -30.83 1.80 -6.91
N GLU A 266 -30.26 2.14 -8.07
CA GLU A 266 -31.02 2.65 -9.21
C GLU A 266 -31.89 1.58 -9.86
N ASP A 267 -33.09 2.00 -10.29
CA ASP A 267 -34.02 1.16 -11.06
C ASP A 267 -33.72 1.29 -12.56
N PHE A 268 -33.50 0.15 -13.23
CA PHE A 268 -33.38 0.07 -14.69
C PHE A 268 -34.67 -0.47 -15.32
N SER A 269 -34.92 -0.11 -16.58
CA SER A 269 -36.02 -0.69 -17.35
C SER A 269 -35.83 -2.19 -17.59
N GLU A 270 -36.90 -2.94 -17.89
CA GLU A 270 -36.81 -4.38 -18.16
C GLU A 270 -35.80 -4.70 -19.29
N GLU A 271 -35.80 -3.90 -20.37
CA GLU A 271 -34.85 -4.05 -21.48
C GLU A 271 -33.39 -3.80 -21.08
N GLU A 272 -33.14 -2.88 -20.13
CA GLU A 272 -31.82 -2.61 -19.59
C GLU A 272 -31.38 -3.73 -18.63
N MET A 273 -32.30 -4.23 -17.79
CA MET A 273 -32.04 -5.35 -16.88
C MET A 273 -31.63 -6.62 -17.62
N GLU A 274 -32.25 -6.93 -18.76
CA GLU A 274 -31.89 -8.09 -19.59
C GLU A 274 -30.44 -8.06 -20.11
N ARG A 275 -29.80 -6.87 -20.17
CA ARG A 275 -28.41 -6.70 -20.62
C ARG A 275 -27.40 -6.83 -19.48
N LEU A 276 -27.82 -6.64 -18.24
CA LEU A 276 -26.94 -6.68 -17.09
C LEU A 276 -26.62 -8.13 -16.68
N PRO A 277 -25.40 -8.41 -16.17
CA PRO A 277 -25.10 -9.64 -15.48
C PRO A 277 -26.07 -9.90 -14.33
N VAL A 278 -26.35 -11.18 -14.04
CA VAL A 278 -27.36 -11.59 -13.04
C VAL A 278 -27.11 -10.94 -11.67
N ASP A 279 -25.85 -10.84 -11.24
CA ASP A 279 -25.48 -10.26 -9.94
C ASP A 279 -25.73 -8.74 -9.84
N LEU A 280 -25.97 -8.07 -10.96
CA LEU A 280 -26.27 -6.63 -11.06
C LEU A 280 -27.75 -6.34 -11.27
N GLN A 281 -28.58 -7.36 -11.47
CA GLN A 281 -30.01 -7.19 -11.68
C GLN A 281 -30.75 -7.07 -10.35
N TYR A 282 -31.75 -6.18 -10.29
CA TYR A 282 -32.67 -6.03 -9.17
C TYR A 282 -31.97 -5.88 -7.80
N LEU A 283 -30.97 -4.99 -7.74
CA LEU A 283 -30.25 -4.67 -6.50
C LEU A 283 -31.23 -4.12 -5.45
N PRO A 284 -31.00 -4.38 -4.15
CA PRO A 284 -31.91 -3.94 -3.12
C PRO A 284 -31.82 -2.42 -2.91
N PRO A 285 -32.88 -1.77 -2.38
CA PRO A 285 -32.94 -0.32 -2.23
C PRO A 285 -31.91 0.24 -1.23
N ASP A 286 -31.35 -0.60 -0.36
CA ASP A 286 -30.28 -0.25 0.57
C ASP A 286 -28.88 -0.45 -0.02
N LYS A 287 -28.75 -0.91 -1.29
CA LYS A 287 -27.47 -1.08 -1.97
C LYS A 287 -26.69 0.24 -1.97
N GLN A 288 -25.51 0.19 -1.33
CA GLN A 288 -24.57 1.30 -1.34
C GLN A 288 -23.42 1.02 -2.31
N ARG A 289 -22.95 2.10 -2.93
CA ARG A 289 -21.68 2.09 -3.66
C ARG A 289 -20.51 1.97 -2.69
N GLU A 290 -19.36 1.58 -3.22
CA GLU A 290 -18.09 1.61 -2.50
C GLU A 290 -17.87 3.01 -1.89
N PRO A 291 -17.74 3.14 -0.56
CA PRO A 291 -17.59 4.43 0.10
C PRO A 291 -16.23 5.09 -0.16
N ASP A 292 -15.18 4.30 -0.39
CA ASP A 292 -13.82 4.80 -0.59
C ASP A 292 -13.56 5.22 -2.05
N ALA A 293 -13.25 6.51 -2.26
CA ALA A 293 -13.05 7.09 -3.58
C ALA A 293 -11.86 6.50 -4.34
N ASP A 294 -10.77 6.16 -3.63
CA ASP A 294 -9.59 5.57 -4.25
C ASP A 294 -9.91 4.16 -4.75
N ILE A 295 -10.72 3.39 -3.99
CA ILE A 295 -11.19 2.08 -4.43
C ILE A 295 -12.11 2.20 -5.64
N ARG A 296 -13.07 3.16 -5.64
CA ARG A 296 -13.92 3.43 -6.82
C ARG A 296 -13.09 3.73 -8.06
N LYS A 297 -12.09 4.60 -7.93
CA LYS A 297 -11.16 4.93 -9.03
C LYS A 297 -10.40 3.71 -9.53
N MET A 298 -9.84 2.89 -8.63
CA MET A 298 -9.12 1.67 -9.03
C MET A 298 -10.02 0.66 -9.75
N LEU A 299 -11.30 0.53 -9.38
CA LEU A 299 -12.27 -0.32 -10.07
C LEU A 299 -12.53 0.17 -11.50
N ILE A 300 -12.74 1.48 -11.66
CA ILE A 300 -12.91 2.11 -12.98
C ILE A 300 -11.67 1.90 -13.85
N GLU A 301 -10.48 2.10 -13.28
CA GLU A 301 -9.22 1.88 -13.97
C GLU A 301 -8.99 0.41 -14.36
N ALA A 302 -9.42 -0.54 -13.52
CA ALA A 302 -9.37 -1.97 -13.87
C ALA A 302 -10.27 -2.29 -15.07
N ILE A 303 -11.50 -1.74 -15.09
CA ILE A 303 -12.42 -1.90 -16.24
C ILE A 303 -11.84 -1.21 -17.47
N MET A 304 -11.26 -0.02 -17.34
CA MET A 304 -10.57 0.68 -18.42
C MET A 304 -9.46 -0.18 -19.04
N LEU A 305 -8.63 -0.82 -18.22
CA LEU A 305 -7.59 -1.72 -18.72
C LEU A 305 -8.19 -2.90 -19.51
N LEU A 306 -9.29 -3.50 -19.05
CA LEU A 306 -10.00 -4.56 -19.78
C LEU A 306 -10.57 -4.08 -21.12
N THR A 307 -10.79 -2.78 -21.31
CA THR A 307 -11.20 -2.17 -22.59
C THR A 307 -10.03 -1.82 -23.51
N ALA A 308 -8.78 -2.16 -23.16
CA ALA A 308 -7.63 -1.92 -24.05
C ALA A 308 -7.71 -2.73 -25.35
N THR A 309 -8.28 -3.92 -25.31
CA THR A 309 -8.42 -4.80 -26.48
C THR A 309 -9.81 -4.69 -27.12
N ALA A 310 -9.91 -4.87 -28.43
CA ALA A 310 -11.18 -4.84 -29.15
C ALA A 310 -12.20 -5.89 -28.63
N PRO A 311 -11.82 -7.16 -28.40
CA PRO A 311 -12.72 -8.13 -27.76
C PRO A 311 -13.14 -7.68 -26.36
N GLY A 312 -12.21 -7.11 -25.59
CA GLY A 312 -12.49 -6.58 -24.26
C GLY A 312 -13.52 -5.45 -24.28
N ARG A 313 -13.36 -4.44 -25.15
CA ARG A 313 -14.35 -3.36 -25.37
C ARG A 313 -15.71 -3.93 -25.69
N GLN A 314 -15.77 -4.84 -26.66
CA GLN A 314 -17.02 -5.43 -27.11
C GLN A 314 -17.72 -6.18 -25.96
N GLN A 315 -16.98 -6.96 -25.17
CA GLN A 315 -17.54 -7.73 -24.07
C GLN A 315 -18.02 -6.84 -22.92
N VAL A 316 -17.25 -5.81 -22.55
CA VAL A 316 -17.66 -4.84 -21.52
C VAL A 316 -18.90 -4.05 -21.97
N ARG A 317 -18.98 -3.65 -23.25
CA ARG A 317 -20.18 -3.01 -23.84
C ARG A 317 -21.40 -3.94 -23.80
N ASN A 318 -21.23 -5.20 -24.19
CA ASN A 318 -22.31 -6.18 -24.30
C ASN A 318 -22.90 -6.58 -22.95
N GLN A 319 -22.14 -6.50 -21.86
CA GLN A 319 -22.60 -6.78 -20.50
C GLN A 319 -23.17 -5.54 -19.78
N GLY A 320 -23.55 -4.50 -20.52
CA GLY A 320 -24.29 -3.38 -19.95
C GLY A 320 -23.49 -2.47 -19.00
N ALA A 321 -22.15 -2.52 -19.01
CA ALA A 321 -21.31 -1.71 -18.12
C ALA A 321 -21.60 -0.20 -18.21
N TYR A 322 -21.95 0.30 -19.40
CA TYR A 322 -22.36 1.70 -19.60
C TYR A 322 -23.53 2.12 -18.69
N LEU A 323 -24.50 1.24 -18.43
CA LEU A 323 -25.67 1.55 -17.61
C LEU A 323 -25.25 1.87 -16.17
N ILE A 324 -24.39 1.04 -15.59
CA ILE A 324 -23.85 1.24 -14.24
C ILE A 324 -22.99 2.51 -14.18
N LEU A 325 -22.13 2.72 -15.18
CA LEU A 325 -21.21 3.86 -15.22
C LEU A 325 -21.95 5.19 -15.43
N ARG A 326 -23.05 5.22 -16.20
CA ARG A 326 -23.89 6.40 -16.38
C ARG A 326 -24.44 6.88 -15.03
N GLU A 327 -25.04 5.98 -14.26
CA GLU A 327 -25.59 6.32 -12.94
C GLU A 327 -24.48 6.67 -11.93
N LEU A 328 -23.35 5.95 -11.98
CA LEU A 328 -22.17 6.28 -11.18
C LEU A 328 -21.68 7.70 -11.46
N HIS A 329 -21.48 8.08 -12.72
CA HIS A 329 -21.00 9.40 -13.12
C HIS A 329 -21.92 10.53 -12.62
N THR A 330 -23.24 10.32 -12.69
CA THR A 330 -24.22 11.29 -12.17
C THR A 330 -24.20 11.41 -10.66
N TRP A 331 -23.94 10.31 -9.95
CA TRP A 331 -23.89 10.28 -8.48
C TRP A 331 -22.53 10.72 -7.89
N GLU A 332 -21.43 10.47 -8.60
CA GLU A 332 -20.07 10.55 -8.06
C GLU A 332 -19.71 11.94 -7.52
N PRO A 333 -19.42 12.09 -6.22
CA PRO A 333 -19.07 13.38 -5.63
C PRO A 333 -17.61 13.79 -5.87
N GLU A 334 -16.69 12.84 -6.10
CA GLU A 334 -15.26 13.15 -6.22
C GLU A 334 -14.86 13.46 -7.67
N PRO A 335 -14.37 14.68 -7.97
CA PRO A 335 -14.06 15.10 -9.35
C PRO A 335 -13.10 14.16 -10.09
N ASP A 336 -12.07 13.69 -9.40
CA ASP A 336 -11.05 12.81 -9.97
C ASP A 336 -11.62 11.43 -10.37
N VAL A 337 -12.60 10.94 -9.60
CA VAL A 337 -13.29 9.67 -9.87
C VAL A 337 -14.30 9.86 -10.99
N GLN A 338 -15.02 10.99 -10.98
CA GLN A 338 -15.97 11.35 -12.04
C GLN A 338 -15.26 11.47 -13.39
N LEU A 339 -14.08 12.11 -13.45
CA LEU A 339 -13.27 12.19 -14.67
C LEU A 339 -12.81 10.81 -15.16
N ALA A 340 -12.35 9.94 -14.25
CA ALA A 340 -11.99 8.57 -14.62
C ALA A 340 -13.18 7.81 -15.20
N CYS A 341 -14.38 8.01 -14.62
CA CYS A 341 -15.62 7.43 -15.12
C CYS A 341 -15.99 7.99 -16.49
N GLU A 342 -15.84 9.29 -16.71
CA GLU A 342 -16.10 9.94 -18.00
C GLU A 342 -15.19 9.37 -19.10
N LYS A 343 -13.88 9.26 -18.84
CA LYS A 343 -12.93 8.65 -19.78
C LYS A 343 -13.34 7.22 -20.15
N LEU A 344 -13.77 6.42 -19.18
CA LEU A 344 -14.25 5.06 -19.45
C LEU A 344 -15.54 5.05 -20.28
N ILE A 345 -16.50 5.91 -19.96
CA ILE A 345 -17.74 6.05 -20.74
C ILE A 345 -17.41 6.43 -22.18
N GLN A 346 -16.49 7.37 -22.42
CA GLN A 346 -16.06 7.78 -23.76
C GLN A 346 -15.52 6.59 -24.57
N VAL A 347 -14.72 5.71 -23.95
CA VAL A 347 -14.24 4.47 -24.60
C VAL A 347 -15.40 3.53 -24.94
N LEU A 348 -16.41 3.42 -24.06
CA LEU A 348 -17.55 2.51 -24.29
C LEU A 348 -18.52 3.01 -25.36
N ILE A 349 -18.74 4.32 -25.47
CA ILE A 349 -19.65 4.90 -26.48
C ILE A 349 -18.95 5.23 -27.80
N GLY A 350 -17.63 5.39 -27.79
CA GLY A 350 -16.85 5.75 -28.97
C GLY A 350 -16.80 4.65 -30.03
N ASP A 351 -16.52 5.07 -31.27
CA ASP A 351 -16.31 4.15 -32.38
C ASP A 351 -15.10 3.24 -32.13
N GLU A 352 -15.13 2.07 -32.76
CA GLU A 352 -14.01 1.14 -32.69
C GLU A 352 -12.76 1.74 -33.37
N PRO A 353 -11.57 1.66 -32.75
CA PRO A 353 -10.34 2.16 -33.35
C PRO A 353 -10.05 1.56 -34.73
N GLU A 354 -9.25 2.28 -35.53
CA GLU A 354 -8.88 1.87 -36.88
C GLU A 354 -8.24 0.47 -36.93
N CYS A 355 -8.34 -0.19 -38.09
CA CYS A 355 -7.73 -1.50 -38.30
C CYS A 355 -6.23 -1.45 -38.01
N GLY A 356 -5.78 -2.28 -37.05
CA GLY A 356 -4.40 -2.26 -36.54
C GLY A 356 -4.25 -1.62 -35.15
N MET A 357 -5.26 -0.91 -34.65
CA MET A 357 -5.31 -0.34 -33.29
C MET A 357 -6.20 -1.16 -32.34
N GLY A 358 -6.34 -2.47 -32.62
CA GLY A 358 -7.19 -3.37 -31.85
C GLY A 358 -6.75 -3.54 -30.39
N ASN A 359 -5.47 -3.33 -30.08
CA ASN A 359 -4.93 -3.35 -28.74
C ASN A 359 -4.23 -2.03 -28.41
N LEU A 360 -4.89 -1.19 -27.63
CA LEU A 360 -4.42 0.15 -27.28
C LEU A 360 -3.13 0.15 -26.45
N LEU A 361 -2.80 -0.97 -25.77
CA LEU A 361 -1.58 -1.11 -24.98
C LEU A 361 -0.33 -1.42 -25.84
N GLU A 362 -0.51 -1.76 -27.11
CA GLU A 362 0.58 -2.09 -28.05
C GLU A 362 0.76 -1.02 -29.15
N VAL A 363 -0.11 -0.01 -29.20
CA VAL A 363 -0.03 1.07 -30.20
C VAL A 363 1.19 1.95 -29.91
N GLN A 364 2.02 2.17 -30.94
CA GLN A 364 3.09 3.16 -30.86
C GLN A 364 2.51 4.56 -31.08
N VAL A 365 2.59 5.39 -30.04
CA VAL A 365 2.12 6.78 -30.09
C VAL A 365 3.26 7.67 -30.61
N PRO A 366 3.06 8.44 -31.69
CA PRO A 366 4.04 9.44 -32.15
C PRO A 366 4.37 10.47 -31.06
N GLU A 367 5.62 10.93 -30.99
CA GLU A 367 6.10 11.84 -29.93
C GLU A 367 5.30 13.15 -29.84
N ASP A 368 4.82 13.68 -30.97
CA ASP A 368 4.00 14.89 -31.02
C ASP A 368 2.61 14.68 -30.39
N VAL A 369 2.00 13.53 -30.64
CA VAL A 369 0.73 13.14 -30.03
C VAL A 369 0.92 12.89 -28.53
N GLU A 370 2.00 12.22 -28.14
CA GLU A 370 2.33 11.99 -26.73
C GLU A 370 2.48 13.31 -25.97
N GLN A 371 3.20 14.29 -26.54
CA GLN A 371 3.34 15.62 -25.93
C GLN A 371 2.00 16.35 -25.79
N GLN A 372 1.12 16.23 -26.78
CA GLN A 372 -0.23 16.81 -26.72
C GLN A 372 -1.07 16.16 -25.61
N LEU A 373 -1.06 14.83 -25.51
CA LEU A 373 -1.76 14.09 -24.45
C LEU A 373 -1.24 14.51 -23.07
N GLN A 374 0.08 14.58 -22.88
CA GLN A 374 0.70 15.05 -21.64
C GLN A 374 0.36 16.51 -21.30
N GLN A 375 0.12 17.36 -22.31
CA GLN A 375 -0.32 18.73 -22.09
C GLN A 375 -1.79 18.79 -21.65
N LEU A 376 -2.65 18.00 -22.29
CA LEU A 376 -4.07 17.87 -21.92
C LEU A 376 -4.21 17.32 -20.50
N ASP A 377 -3.49 16.24 -20.16
CA ASP A 377 -3.52 15.65 -18.82
C ASP A 377 -3.11 16.66 -17.73
N ARG A 378 -2.08 17.49 -18.00
CA ARG A 378 -1.68 18.57 -17.08
C ARG A 378 -2.76 19.63 -16.92
N GLN A 379 -3.40 20.04 -18.01
CA GLN A 379 -4.48 21.02 -17.95
C GLN A 379 -5.70 20.49 -17.19
N GLU A 380 -6.05 19.22 -17.40
CA GLU A 380 -7.11 18.54 -16.65
C GLU A 380 -6.78 18.50 -15.16
N GLN A 381 -5.54 18.16 -14.80
CA GLN A 381 -5.11 18.11 -13.41
C GLN A 381 -5.12 19.48 -12.73
N GLU A 382 -4.68 20.53 -13.42
CA GLU A 382 -4.78 21.91 -12.93
C GLU A 382 -6.25 22.35 -12.72
N GLN A 383 -7.17 21.93 -13.60
CA GLN A 383 -8.60 22.23 -13.45
C GLN A 383 -9.22 21.51 -12.26
N LEU A 384 -8.87 20.23 -12.05
CA LEU A 384 -9.31 19.46 -10.90
C LEU A 384 -8.81 20.09 -9.59
N GLU A 385 -7.53 20.47 -9.52
CA GLU A 385 -6.97 21.16 -8.35
C GLU A 385 -7.71 22.48 -8.05
N GLN A 386 -8.03 23.26 -9.08
CA GLN A 386 -8.80 24.50 -8.92
C GLN A 386 -10.22 24.24 -8.42
N GLN A 387 -10.89 23.21 -8.94
CA GLN A 387 -12.24 22.84 -8.52
C GLN A 387 -12.26 22.36 -7.06
N GLN A 388 -11.29 21.55 -6.66
CA GLN A 388 -11.11 21.08 -5.29
C GLN A 388 -10.81 22.26 -4.33
N GLN A 389 -9.96 23.20 -4.73
CA GLN A 389 -9.67 24.41 -3.94
C GLN A 389 -10.89 25.32 -3.79
N GLY A 390 -11.71 25.45 -4.84
CA GLY A 390 -12.99 26.18 -4.79
C GLY A 390 -13.96 25.58 -3.78
N LEU A 391 -14.16 24.27 -3.81
CA LEU A 391 -15.02 23.52 -2.87
C LEU A 391 -14.52 23.62 -1.42
N ALA A 392 -13.20 23.59 -1.21
CA ALA A 392 -12.58 23.78 0.10
C ALA A 392 -12.72 25.23 0.64
N GLY A 393 -12.76 26.23 -0.26
CA GLY A 393 -12.99 27.63 0.08
C GLY A 393 -14.42 27.90 0.55
N GLU A 394 -15.41 27.34 -0.13
CA GLU A 394 -16.84 27.51 0.20
C GLU A 394 -17.23 26.82 1.52
N SER A 395 -16.66 25.65 1.82
CA SER A 395 -16.89 24.93 3.07
C SER A 395 -16.35 25.66 4.31
N ARG A 396 -15.27 26.45 4.18
CA ARG A 396 -14.78 27.35 5.24
C ARG A 396 -15.68 28.57 5.47
N GLY A 397 -16.40 29.04 4.45
CA GLY A 397 -17.33 30.17 4.54
C GLY A 397 -18.66 29.86 5.24
N LYS A 398 -19.00 28.57 5.41
CA LYS A 398 -20.27 28.11 6.01
C LYS A 398 -20.15 27.67 7.48
N ARG A 399 -19.10 28.05 8.23
CA ARG A 399 -19.14 27.91 9.70
C ARG A 399 -20.15 28.92 10.27
N PRO A 400 -21.25 28.49 10.92
CA PRO A 400 -22.16 29.43 11.55
C PRO A 400 -21.42 30.17 12.66
N ALA A 401 -21.52 31.50 12.67
CA ALA A 401 -21.09 32.30 13.80
C ALA A 401 -21.85 31.81 15.04
N ALA A 402 -21.11 31.27 16.01
CA ALA A 402 -21.65 30.90 17.30
C ALA A 402 -22.37 32.12 17.88
N THR A 403 -23.67 31.98 18.13
CA THR A 403 -24.49 32.96 18.84
C THR A 403 -24.63 32.56 20.28
#